data_AF-A0A252DSV4-F1
#
_entry.id   AF-A0A252DSV4-F1
#
_cell.length_a   1.000
_cell.length_b   1.000
_cell.length_c   1.000
_cell.angle_alpha   90.00
_cell.angle_beta   90.00
_cell.angle_gamma   90.00
#
_symmetry.space_group_name_H-M   'P 1'
#
loop_
_entity.id
_entity.type
_entity.pdbx_description
1 polymer ?
#
loop_
_entity_poly.entity_id
_entity_poly.type
_entity_poly.pdbx_seq_one_letter_code
_entity_poly.pdbx_strand_id
1 'polypeptide(L)'
;MINWIQADEWWSYFDNYYAVDYRSIQTYFFEREFTVDITLAELQKIIPVPPVSNPLDMSEPGPCERWYGRLNDLIFWVTYYHTESNNYTLINCIAPFSSENYHWKFLEQLVDLPSSILSRISWINGDNGAEKAIYVTDKNGLSYEFYRAKTHQEARELIVFLQPFKSEFNFYIDEPEDRNSTWVAVKIQPGELDQIVARYNSRSSTESLARAMSMDDDALYQVKEERGDGKIGLAFVKGKVINQP
;
A
#
# COMPACT_ATOMS: atom_id res chain seq x y z
N MET A 1 -2.07 -13.00 21.20
CA MET A 1 -0.75 -12.54 21.66
C MET A 1 0.30 -12.88 20.63
N ILE A 2 1.02 -11.87 20.15
CA ILE A 2 2.05 -12.04 19.11
C ILE A 2 3.27 -12.75 19.69
N ASN A 3 3.74 -13.75 18.96
CA ASN A 3 5.03 -14.38 19.20
C ASN A 3 6.02 -13.92 18.12
N TRP A 4 7.06 -13.18 18.51
CA TRP A 4 8.15 -12.82 17.62
C TRP A 4 9.14 -13.98 17.60
N ILE A 5 9.30 -14.59 16.42
CA ILE A 5 10.03 -15.85 16.25
C ILE A 5 11.29 -15.64 15.41
N GLN A 6 12.19 -16.62 15.45
CA GLN A 6 13.39 -16.61 14.63
C GLN A 6 13.07 -17.01 13.18
N ALA A 7 13.95 -16.65 12.25
CA ALA A 7 13.75 -16.92 10.83
C ALA A 7 13.62 -18.42 10.51
N ASP A 8 14.45 -19.26 11.12
CA ASP A 8 14.43 -20.72 10.94
C ASP A 8 13.13 -21.36 11.46
N GLU A 9 12.64 -20.90 12.60
CA GLU A 9 11.34 -21.31 13.13
C GLU A 9 10.20 -20.88 12.19
N TRP A 10 10.26 -19.64 11.68
CA TRP A 10 9.29 -19.13 10.72
C TRP A 10 9.27 -19.95 9.43
N TRP A 11 10.44 -20.26 8.85
CA TRP A 11 10.56 -21.11 7.67
C TRP A 11 10.04 -22.52 7.90
N SER A 12 10.24 -23.08 9.10
CA SER A 12 9.62 -24.37 9.43
C SER A 12 8.09 -24.31 9.40
N TYR A 13 7.47 -23.23 9.89
CA TYR A 13 6.02 -23.05 9.76
C TYR A 13 5.59 -22.89 8.30
N PHE A 14 6.31 -22.08 7.53
CA PHE A 14 6.05 -21.87 6.10
C PHE A 14 6.12 -23.18 5.31
N ASP A 15 7.19 -23.95 5.47
CA ASP A 15 7.38 -25.24 4.80
C ASP A 15 6.28 -26.23 5.20
N ASN A 16 5.87 -26.21 6.47
CA ASN A 16 4.73 -27.02 6.93
C ASN A 16 3.42 -26.60 6.26
N TYR A 17 3.18 -25.30 6.03
CA TYR A 17 2.00 -24.85 5.27
C TYR A 17 2.01 -25.35 3.83
N TYR A 18 3.14 -25.22 3.13
CA TYR A 18 3.27 -25.75 1.77
C TYR A 18 3.16 -27.28 1.71
N ALA A 19 3.71 -27.98 2.70
CA ALA A 19 3.61 -29.44 2.77
C ALA A 19 2.17 -29.93 3.01
N VAL A 20 1.34 -29.14 3.70
CA VAL A 20 -0.10 -29.44 3.89
C VAL A 20 -0.90 -29.19 2.62
N ASP A 21 -0.63 -28.10 1.88
CA ASP A 21 -1.29 -27.82 0.59
C ASP A 21 -1.08 -28.97 -0.42
N TYR A 22 0.09 -29.62 -0.38
CA TYR A 22 0.40 -30.77 -1.23
C TYR A 22 -0.25 -32.10 -0.77
N ARG A 23 -0.68 -32.22 0.50
CA ARG A 23 -1.16 -33.48 1.12
C ARG A 23 -2.66 -33.44 1.42
N SER A 24 -3.47 -33.52 0.37
CA SER A 24 -4.86 -34.05 0.33
C SER A 24 -5.92 -33.57 1.36
N ILE A 25 -5.67 -32.51 2.14
CA ILE A 25 -6.70 -31.75 2.85
C ILE A 25 -6.50 -30.30 2.40
N GLN A 26 -7.30 -29.85 1.43
CA GLN A 26 -7.19 -28.56 0.73
C GLN A 26 -7.34 -27.34 1.66
N THR A 27 -6.37 -27.12 2.54
CA THR A 27 -6.20 -25.83 3.20
C THR A 27 -5.28 -25.04 2.31
N TYR A 28 -5.87 -24.33 1.34
CA TYR A 28 -5.12 -23.36 0.55
C TYR A 28 -4.58 -22.29 1.49
N PHE A 29 -3.40 -21.73 1.24
CA PHE A 29 -2.88 -20.58 1.97
C PHE A 29 -2.70 -19.42 1.01
N PHE A 30 -2.85 -18.19 1.49
CA PHE A 30 -2.69 -17.00 0.67
C PHE A 30 -1.68 -16.05 1.30
N GLU A 31 -0.79 -15.54 0.44
CA GLU A 31 0.03 -14.39 0.75
C GLU A 31 -0.82 -13.13 0.62
N ARG A 32 -0.76 -12.30 1.66
CA ARG A 32 -1.41 -11.00 1.76
C ARG A 32 -0.38 -10.00 2.23
N GLU A 33 -0.46 -8.79 1.71
CA GLU A 33 0.53 -7.77 1.98
C GLU A 33 -0.13 -6.41 2.19
N PHE A 34 0.50 -5.59 3.00
CA PHE A 34 0.12 -4.20 3.22
C PHE A 34 1.35 -3.39 3.61
N THR A 35 1.33 -2.09 3.31
CA THR A 35 2.39 -1.16 3.69
C THR A 35 1.99 -0.32 4.88
N VAL A 36 2.98 0.08 5.67
CA VAL A 36 2.79 1.00 6.80
C VAL A 36 3.83 2.11 6.79
N ASP A 37 3.41 3.33 7.13
CA ASP A 37 4.26 4.52 7.15
C ASP A 37 4.95 4.67 8.52
N ILE A 38 5.91 3.79 8.79
CA ILE A 38 6.65 3.73 10.05
C ILE A 38 8.16 3.74 9.83
N THR A 39 8.89 4.41 10.72
CA THR A 39 10.35 4.48 10.65
C THR A 39 11.01 3.26 11.29
N LEU A 40 12.25 2.94 10.87
CA LEU A 40 13.04 1.88 11.48
C LEU A 40 13.21 2.06 12.99
N ALA A 41 13.50 3.28 13.43
CA ALA A 41 13.68 3.59 14.85
C ALA A 41 12.40 3.37 15.67
N GLU A 42 11.22 3.54 15.07
CA GLU A 42 9.95 3.24 15.72
C GLU A 42 9.68 1.73 15.76
N LEU A 43 9.92 1.03 14.64
CA LEU A 43 9.83 -0.44 14.61
C LEU A 43 10.71 -1.09 15.69
N GLN A 44 11.96 -0.64 15.82
CA GLN A 44 12.89 -1.14 16.84
C GLN A 44 12.45 -0.85 18.29
N LYS A 45 11.58 0.14 18.52
CA LYS A 45 11.00 0.41 19.85
C LYS A 45 9.78 -0.47 20.13
N ILE A 46 9.05 -0.83 19.08
CA ILE A 46 7.77 -1.52 19.17
C ILE A 46 7.96 -3.04 19.14
N ILE A 47 8.94 -3.53 18.39
CA ILE A 47 9.25 -4.94 18.25
C ILE A 47 10.37 -5.30 19.23
N PRO A 48 10.13 -6.21 20.20
CA PRO A 48 11.05 -6.45 21.32
C PRO A 48 12.27 -7.31 20.97
N VAL A 49 12.48 -7.63 19.69
CA VAL A 49 13.58 -8.46 19.21
C VAL A 49 14.33 -7.76 18.07
N PRO A 50 15.65 -8.00 17.91
CA PRO A 50 16.41 -7.44 16.80
C PRO A 50 15.92 -8.00 15.45
N PRO A 51 16.01 -7.21 14.36
CA PRO A 51 15.76 -7.71 13.02
C PRO A 51 16.88 -8.64 12.55
N VAL A 52 16.56 -9.42 11.51
CA VAL A 52 17.54 -10.04 10.61
C VAL A 52 17.86 -9.04 9.50
N SER A 53 19.14 -8.65 9.39
CA SER A 53 19.60 -7.75 8.33
C SER A 53 19.92 -8.52 7.06
N ASN A 54 19.39 -8.05 5.93
CA ASN A 54 19.60 -8.60 4.57
C ASN A 54 19.42 -10.14 4.51
N PRO A 55 18.23 -10.65 4.86
CA PRO A 55 17.96 -12.08 4.81
C PRO A 55 18.15 -12.59 3.36
N LEU A 56 18.83 -13.73 3.23
CA LEU A 56 19.21 -14.33 1.94
C LEU A 56 18.12 -15.23 1.33
N ASP A 57 17.01 -15.38 2.06
CA ASP A 57 15.96 -16.37 1.83
C ASP A 57 14.98 -15.97 0.73
N MET A 58 14.93 -14.68 0.40
CA MET A 58 14.09 -14.13 -0.66
C MET A 58 14.90 -13.20 -1.55
N SER A 59 14.52 -13.10 -2.83
CA SER A 59 15.15 -12.19 -3.81
C SER A 59 14.77 -10.74 -3.50
N GLU A 60 15.29 -10.21 -2.39
CA GLU A 60 15.01 -8.86 -1.95
C GLU A 60 15.57 -7.86 -2.96
N PRO A 61 14.78 -6.83 -3.34
CA PRO A 61 15.21 -5.85 -4.34
C PRO A 61 16.35 -4.94 -3.84
N GLY A 62 16.72 -5.00 -2.56
CA GLY A 62 17.77 -4.19 -1.98
C GLY A 62 17.95 -4.45 -0.47
N PRO A 63 18.80 -3.64 0.20
CA PRO A 63 19.07 -3.82 1.62
C PRO A 63 17.83 -3.63 2.50
N CYS A 64 17.64 -4.51 3.48
CA CYS A 64 16.47 -4.48 4.35
C CYS A 64 16.69 -5.07 5.75
N GLU A 65 15.79 -4.72 6.67
CA GLU A 65 15.70 -5.29 8.02
C GLU A 65 14.38 -6.06 8.14
N ARG A 66 14.42 -7.30 8.63
CA ARG A 66 13.23 -8.17 8.70
C ARG A 66 12.98 -8.71 10.11
N TRP A 67 11.72 -8.68 10.52
CA TRP A 67 11.22 -9.36 11.72
C TRP A 67 10.20 -10.42 11.33
N TYR A 68 10.19 -11.53 12.05
CA TYR A 68 9.28 -12.65 11.82
C TYR A 68 8.35 -12.80 13.02
N GLY A 69 7.08 -13.03 12.74
CA GLY A 69 6.05 -13.13 13.76
C GLY A 69 5.07 -14.24 13.47
N ARG A 70 4.44 -14.72 14.54
CA ARG A 70 3.33 -15.67 14.49
C ARG A 70 2.23 -15.20 15.42
N LEU A 71 1.00 -15.37 14.98
CA LEU A 71 -0.20 -15.13 15.76
C LEU A 71 -1.22 -16.22 15.43
N ASN A 72 -1.47 -17.12 16.38
CA ASN A 72 -2.28 -18.33 16.16
C ASN A 72 -1.76 -19.12 14.95
N ASP A 73 -2.58 -19.27 13.91
CA ASP A 73 -2.25 -19.97 12.67
C ASP A 73 -1.79 -19.02 11.55
N LEU A 74 -1.65 -17.73 11.83
CA LEU A 74 -1.09 -16.74 10.92
C LEU A 74 0.40 -16.59 11.21
N ILE A 75 1.23 -16.70 10.17
CA ILE A 75 2.63 -16.26 10.22
C ILE A 75 2.77 -14.99 9.39
N PHE A 76 3.66 -14.10 9.79
CA PHE A 76 3.90 -12.85 9.09
C PHE A 76 5.36 -12.45 9.20
N TRP A 77 5.79 -11.56 8.32
CA TRP A 77 7.04 -10.85 8.50
C TRP A 77 6.86 -9.37 8.21
N VAL A 78 7.64 -8.56 8.90
CA VAL A 78 7.73 -7.10 8.72
C VAL A 78 9.09 -6.83 8.08
N THR A 79 9.11 -6.21 6.90
CA THR A 79 10.34 -5.82 6.21
C THR A 79 10.42 -4.31 6.10
N TYR A 80 11.51 -3.73 6.60
CA TYR A 80 11.87 -2.33 6.38
C TYR A 80 12.91 -2.26 5.26
N TYR A 81 12.56 -1.61 4.16
CA TYR A 81 13.46 -1.44 3.02
C TYR A 81 14.23 -0.13 3.11
N HIS A 82 15.55 -0.20 2.89
CA HIS A 82 16.39 0.96 2.70
C HIS A 82 16.38 1.33 1.21
N THR A 83 15.77 2.46 0.87
CA THR A 83 15.81 2.97 -0.51
C THR A 83 16.41 4.37 -0.52
N GLU A 84 16.97 4.77 -1.66
CA GLU A 84 17.59 6.08 -1.83
C GLU A 84 16.57 7.23 -1.76
N SER A 85 15.32 6.97 -2.14
CA SER A 85 14.30 8.00 -2.33
C SER A 85 13.27 8.04 -1.21
N ASN A 86 12.86 6.88 -0.66
CA ASN A 86 11.96 6.77 0.49
C ASN A 86 11.97 5.34 1.07
N ASN A 87 12.37 5.21 2.33
CA ASN A 87 12.24 3.94 3.03
C ASN A 87 10.75 3.58 3.18
N TYR A 88 10.41 2.31 3.06
CA TYR A 88 9.04 1.84 3.26
C TYR A 88 9.03 0.54 4.07
N THR A 89 7.93 0.31 4.77
CA THR A 89 7.71 -0.92 5.54
C THR A 89 6.62 -1.74 4.87
N LEU A 90 6.96 -2.97 4.50
CA LEU A 90 6.04 -3.96 3.94
C LEU A 90 5.79 -5.05 4.98
N ILE A 91 4.53 -5.37 5.22
CA ILE A 91 4.14 -6.48 6.07
C ILE A 91 3.48 -7.52 5.19
N ASN A 92 4.06 -8.72 5.18
CA ASN A 92 3.51 -9.87 4.49
C ASN A 92 2.94 -10.84 5.51
N CYS A 93 1.82 -11.44 5.18
CA CYS A 93 1.06 -12.33 6.03
C CYS A 93 0.66 -13.54 5.23
N ILE A 94 0.81 -14.70 5.86
CA ILE A 94 0.38 -15.98 5.32
C ILE A 94 -0.65 -16.52 6.28
N ALA A 95 -1.87 -16.63 5.77
CA ALA A 95 -3.02 -17.09 6.52
C ALA A 95 -3.69 -18.26 5.80
N PRO A 96 -4.32 -19.19 6.54
CA PRO A 96 -5.18 -20.20 5.96
C PRO A 96 -6.28 -19.56 5.10
N PHE A 97 -6.55 -20.15 3.95
CA PHE A 97 -7.66 -19.76 3.09
C PHE A 97 -8.96 -20.07 3.81
N SER A 98 -9.81 -19.06 3.88
CA SER A 98 -11.22 -19.22 4.18
C SER A 98 -11.98 -18.82 2.94
N SER A 99 -12.88 -19.70 2.49
CA SER A 99 -13.74 -19.49 1.32
C SER A 99 -14.66 -18.26 1.45
N GLU A 100 -14.79 -17.70 2.65
CA GLU A 100 -15.67 -16.56 2.95
C GLU A 100 -14.90 -15.24 3.24
N ASN A 101 -13.57 -15.22 3.07
CA ASN A 101 -12.77 -14.08 3.50
C ASN A 101 -12.36 -13.14 2.35
N TYR A 102 -12.76 -11.87 2.50
CA TYR A 102 -12.22 -10.74 1.75
C TYR A 102 -10.70 -10.64 1.91
N HIS A 103 -10.00 -10.09 0.91
CA HIS A 103 -8.53 -10.03 0.91
C HIS A 103 -7.98 -9.29 2.12
N TRP A 104 -8.72 -8.32 2.69
CA TRP A 104 -8.29 -7.54 3.86
C TRP A 104 -8.54 -8.21 5.22
N LYS A 105 -9.41 -9.24 5.33
CA LYS A 105 -9.84 -9.79 6.64
C LYS A 105 -8.72 -10.36 7.49
N PHE A 106 -7.56 -10.67 6.91
CA PHE A 106 -6.37 -11.04 7.69
C PHE A 106 -5.96 -9.96 8.71
N LEU A 107 -6.30 -8.69 8.45
CA LEU A 107 -6.05 -7.57 9.37
C LEU A 107 -6.82 -7.72 10.69
N GLU A 108 -7.97 -8.41 10.70
CA GLU A 108 -8.73 -8.68 11.94
C GLU A 108 -7.95 -9.58 12.89
N GLN A 109 -7.11 -10.47 12.36
CA GLN A 109 -6.22 -11.29 13.17
C GLN A 109 -5.09 -10.42 13.73
N LEU A 110 -4.62 -9.44 12.97
CA LEU A 110 -3.52 -8.56 13.36
C LEU A 110 -3.90 -7.42 14.31
N VAL A 111 -5.12 -7.38 14.86
CA VAL A 111 -5.53 -6.37 15.86
C VAL A 111 -4.66 -6.36 17.12
N ASP A 112 -4.01 -7.48 17.41
CA ASP A 112 -3.02 -7.62 18.48
C ASP A 112 -1.68 -6.94 18.16
N LEU A 113 -1.43 -6.54 16.90
CA LEU A 113 -0.25 -5.74 16.56
C LEU A 113 -0.30 -4.43 17.34
N PRO A 114 0.87 -3.90 17.74
CA PRO A 114 0.94 -2.59 18.35
C PRO A 114 0.15 -1.57 17.52
N SER A 115 -0.79 -0.87 18.16
CA SER A 115 -1.78 0.00 17.49
C SER A 115 -1.14 1.06 16.59
N SER A 116 0.11 1.43 16.86
CA SER A 116 0.95 2.28 16.02
C SER A 116 1.20 1.72 14.62
N ILE A 117 1.13 0.41 14.41
CA ILE A 117 1.29 -0.22 13.09
C ILE A 117 -0.01 -0.10 12.30
N LEU A 118 -1.15 -0.51 12.87
CA LEU A 118 -2.45 -0.50 12.18
C LEU A 118 -2.93 0.92 11.84
N SER A 119 -2.70 1.88 12.74
CA SER A 119 -3.00 3.29 12.48
C SER A 119 -2.18 3.89 11.33
N ARG A 120 -1.10 3.23 10.90
CA ARG A 120 -0.18 3.71 9.87
C ARG A 120 -0.26 2.94 8.56
N ILE A 121 -1.24 2.06 8.38
CA ILE A 121 -1.47 1.39 7.09
C ILE A 121 -1.65 2.45 6.01
N SER A 122 -0.87 2.35 4.94
CA SER A 122 -0.90 3.29 3.81
C SER A 122 -1.43 2.66 2.52
N TRP A 123 -1.34 1.34 2.39
CA TRP A 123 -1.89 0.58 1.27
C TRP A 123 -2.10 -0.88 1.67
N ILE A 124 -3.11 -1.54 1.09
CA ILE A 124 -3.39 -2.97 1.28
C ILE A 124 -3.54 -3.62 -0.09
N ASN A 125 -2.91 -4.78 -0.29
CA ASN A 125 -3.09 -5.54 -1.52
C ASN A 125 -4.51 -6.09 -1.63
N GLY A 126 -5.19 -5.71 -2.72
CA GLY A 126 -6.59 -6.00 -2.97
C GLY A 126 -6.82 -7.08 -4.02
N ASP A 127 -8.01 -7.08 -4.61
CA ASP A 127 -8.40 -8.00 -5.68
C ASP A 127 -7.98 -7.46 -7.07
N ASN A 128 -7.47 -8.33 -7.94
CA ASN A 128 -7.10 -7.97 -9.31
C ASN A 128 -8.32 -7.78 -10.23
N GLY A 129 -9.45 -8.41 -9.90
CA GLY A 129 -10.74 -8.26 -10.56
C GLY A 129 -11.72 -7.42 -9.75
N ALA A 130 -11.22 -6.38 -9.08
CA ALA A 130 -12.01 -5.51 -8.22
C ALA A 130 -13.11 -4.76 -8.99
N GLU A 131 -14.31 -4.73 -8.39
CA GLU A 131 -15.43 -3.89 -8.83
C GLU A 131 -15.31 -2.46 -8.28
N LYS A 132 -14.74 -2.32 -7.07
CA LYS A 132 -14.66 -1.05 -6.34
C LYS A 132 -13.27 -0.84 -5.77
N ALA A 133 -12.90 0.40 -5.54
CA ALA A 133 -11.71 0.75 -4.80
C ALA A 133 -12.04 1.74 -3.67
N ILE A 134 -11.32 1.59 -2.57
CA ILE A 134 -11.31 2.57 -1.48
C ILE A 134 -10.19 3.54 -1.79
N TYR A 135 -10.51 4.83 -1.75
CA TYR A 135 -9.55 5.91 -1.87
C TYR A 135 -9.44 6.68 -0.56
N VAL A 136 -8.27 7.26 -0.35
CA VAL A 136 -7.98 8.19 0.74
C VAL A 136 -7.48 9.48 0.13
N THR A 137 -7.97 10.61 0.65
CA THR A 137 -7.42 11.93 0.34
C THR A 137 -6.49 12.38 1.45
N ASP A 138 -5.24 12.72 1.10
CA ASP A 138 -4.28 13.26 2.05
C ASP A 138 -4.56 14.74 2.40
N LYS A 139 -3.80 15.27 3.37
CA LYS A 139 -3.89 16.68 3.78
C LYS A 139 -3.57 17.69 2.67
N ASN A 140 -2.99 17.25 1.56
CA ASN A 140 -2.61 18.06 0.42
C ASN A 140 -3.63 17.97 -0.73
N GLY A 141 -4.72 17.22 -0.54
CA GLY A 141 -5.76 17.01 -1.54
C GLY A 141 -5.42 15.91 -2.56
N LEU A 142 -4.33 15.16 -2.38
CA LEU A 142 -3.99 14.03 -3.25
C LEU A 142 -4.83 12.82 -2.85
N SER A 143 -5.55 12.27 -3.82
CA SER A 143 -6.28 11.02 -3.64
C SER A 143 -5.50 9.85 -4.22
N TYR A 144 -5.36 8.79 -3.44
CA TYR A 144 -4.71 7.56 -3.89
C TYR A 144 -5.55 6.34 -3.53
N GLU A 145 -5.41 5.32 -4.37
CA GLU A 145 -6.08 4.05 -4.20
C GLU A 145 -5.47 3.32 -2.99
N PHE A 146 -6.27 3.12 -1.94
CA PHE A 146 -5.84 2.50 -0.70
C PHE A 146 -6.03 0.98 -0.71
N TYR A 147 -7.11 0.52 -1.35
CA TYR A 147 -7.47 -0.89 -1.43
C TYR A 147 -8.41 -1.15 -2.62
N ARG A 148 -8.20 -2.28 -3.31
CA ARG A 148 -9.10 -2.78 -4.35
C ARG A 148 -10.02 -3.87 -3.80
N ALA A 149 -11.33 -3.59 -3.76
CA ALA A 149 -12.35 -4.50 -3.27
C ALA A 149 -13.07 -5.21 -4.42
N LYS A 150 -13.28 -6.52 -4.26
CA LYS A 150 -14.07 -7.32 -5.19
C LYS A 150 -15.52 -6.84 -5.29
N THR A 151 -16.06 -6.31 -4.20
CA THR A 151 -17.45 -5.82 -4.14
C THR A 151 -17.56 -4.52 -3.35
N HIS A 152 -18.66 -3.79 -3.55
CA HIS A 152 -18.97 -2.60 -2.74
C HIS A 152 -19.15 -2.91 -1.24
N GLN A 153 -19.70 -4.07 -0.90
CA GLN A 153 -19.89 -4.48 0.49
C GLN A 153 -18.54 -4.69 1.20
N GLU A 154 -17.61 -5.39 0.55
CA GLU A 154 -16.26 -5.57 1.04
C GLU A 154 -15.55 -4.24 1.34
N ALA A 155 -15.68 -3.26 0.43
CA ALA A 155 -15.09 -1.94 0.63
C ALA A 155 -15.67 -1.24 1.87
N ARG A 156 -16.98 -1.32 2.08
CA ARG A 156 -17.65 -0.74 3.26
C ARG A 156 -17.18 -1.38 4.56
N GLU A 157 -17.09 -2.72 4.60
CA GLU A 157 -16.65 -3.42 5.80
C GLU A 157 -15.21 -3.07 6.17
N LEU A 158 -14.31 -2.95 5.19
CA LEU A 158 -12.93 -2.52 5.46
C LEU A 158 -12.88 -1.08 6.01
N ILE A 159 -13.67 -0.15 5.45
CA ILE A 159 -13.74 1.23 5.99
C ILE A 159 -14.19 1.20 7.46
N VAL A 160 -15.24 0.45 7.78
CA VAL A 160 -15.74 0.30 9.15
C VAL A 160 -14.67 -0.27 10.08
N PHE A 161 -13.93 -1.28 9.63
CA PHE A 161 -12.82 -1.86 10.38
C PHE A 161 -11.68 -0.86 10.63
N LEU A 162 -11.32 -0.04 9.63
CA LEU A 162 -10.20 0.91 9.72
C LEU A 162 -10.55 2.19 10.49
N GLN A 163 -11.82 2.61 10.51
CA GLN A 163 -12.24 3.90 11.08
C GLN A 163 -11.76 4.13 12.53
N PRO A 164 -11.76 3.14 13.44
CA PRO A 164 -11.24 3.32 14.81
C PRO A 164 -9.73 3.57 14.87
N PHE A 165 -8.98 3.09 13.87
CA PHE A 165 -7.51 3.19 13.83
C PHE A 165 -7.03 4.39 13.00
N LYS A 166 -7.83 4.85 12.04
CA LYS A 166 -7.51 5.90 11.07
C LYS A 166 -8.61 6.95 11.00
N SER A 167 -9.01 7.47 12.15
CA SER A 167 -10.12 8.43 12.28
C SER A 167 -9.91 9.73 11.51
N GLU A 168 -8.66 10.07 11.20
CA GLU A 168 -8.23 11.24 10.47
C GLU A 168 -8.31 11.08 8.94
N PHE A 169 -8.51 9.85 8.45
CA PHE A 169 -8.61 9.55 7.03
C PHE A 169 -10.06 9.69 6.56
N ASN A 170 -10.24 10.39 5.44
CA ASN A 170 -11.51 10.45 4.73
C ASN A 170 -11.52 9.38 3.65
N PHE A 171 -12.10 8.23 3.97
CA PHE A 171 -12.29 7.15 3.01
C PHE A 171 -13.50 7.42 2.11
N TYR A 172 -13.37 7.13 0.82
CA TYR A 172 -14.50 7.08 -0.10
C TYR A 172 -14.34 5.91 -1.07
N ILE A 173 -15.46 5.49 -1.67
CA ILE A 173 -15.51 4.34 -2.59
C ILE A 173 -15.80 4.86 -3.98
N ASP A 174 -14.99 4.45 -4.95
CA ASP A 174 -15.16 4.78 -6.36
C ASP A 174 -14.72 3.60 -7.25
N GLU A 175 -14.79 3.76 -8.56
CA GLU A 175 -14.23 2.80 -9.52
C GLU A 175 -12.70 2.66 -9.34
N PRO A 176 -12.13 1.45 -9.48
CA PRO A 176 -10.68 1.26 -9.45
C PRO A 176 -9.96 2.04 -10.56
N GLU A 177 -8.72 2.46 -10.31
CA GLU A 177 -7.92 3.06 -11.38
C GLU A 177 -7.67 2.03 -12.49
N ASP A 178 -7.84 2.40 -13.76
CA ASP A 178 -7.47 1.53 -14.87
C ASP A 178 -5.94 1.45 -14.97
N ARG A 179 -5.39 0.26 -14.78
CA ARG A 179 -3.95 0.00 -14.83
C ARG A 179 -3.37 0.08 -16.25
N ASN A 180 -4.23 0.11 -17.27
CA ASN A 180 -3.83 0.32 -18.66
C ASN A 180 -3.85 1.79 -19.06
N SER A 181 -4.42 2.67 -18.22
CA SER A 181 -4.37 4.12 -18.45
C SER A 181 -2.94 4.63 -18.32
N THR A 182 -2.61 5.60 -19.16
CA THR A 182 -1.36 6.36 -19.06
C THR A 182 -1.70 7.79 -18.68
N TRP A 183 -1.11 8.27 -17.60
CA TRP A 183 -1.27 9.62 -17.07
C TRP A 183 -0.01 10.43 -17.32
N VAL A 184 -0.18 11.70 -17.68
CA VAL A 184 0.92 12.62 -17.93
C VAL A 184 0.80 13.86 -17.06
N ALA A 185 1.95 14.35 -16.57
CA ALA A 185 2.07 15.67 -15.98
C ALA A 185 2.56 16.64 -17.05
N VAL A 186 1.81 17.71 -17.29
CA VAL A 186 2.12 18.74 -18.27
C VAL A 186 2.45 20.02 -17.55
N LYS A 187 3.65 20.54 -17.80
CA LYS A 187 4.09 21.85 -17.38
C LYS A 187 3.60 22.89 -18.40
N ILE A 188 2.91 23.91 -17.91
CA ILE A 188 2.32 25.00 -18.68
C ILE A 188 2.91 26.30 -18.16
N GLN A 189 3.61 27.03 -19.02
CA GLN A 189 4.21 28.34 -18.72
C GLN A 189 3.78 29.37 -19.77
N PRO A 190 3.42 30.61 -19.35
CA PRO A 190 3.03 31.65 -20.28
C PRO A 190 4.13 31.97 -21.30
N GLY A 191 3.82 31.84 -22.59
CA GLY A 191 4.76 32.12 -23.69
C GLY A 191 5.66 30.95 -24.08
N GLU A 192 5.54 29.81 -23.41
CA GLU A 192 6.20 28.56 -23.78
C GLU A 192 5.18 27.53 -24.30
N LEU A 193 5.67 26.50 -25.00
CA LEU A 193 4.84 25.36 -25.39
C LEU A 193 4.68 24.42 -24.20
N ASP A 194 3.46 23.88 -24.04
CA ASP A 194 3.17 22.83 -23.07
C ASP A 194 4.17 21.67 -23.16
N GLN A 195 4.77 21.32 -22.02
CA GLN A 195 5.79 20.28 -21.95
C GLN A 195 5.32 19.11 -21.07
N ILE A 196 5.33 17.89 -21.60
CA ILE A 196 5.17 16.68 -20.78
C ILE A 196 6.46 16.48 -19.99
N VAL A 197 6.35 16.57 -18.66
CA VAL A 197 7.49 16.39 -17.75
C VAL A 197 7.51 15.00 -17.11
N ALA A 198 6.40 14.26 -17.19
CA ALA A 198 6.32 12.91 -16.68
C ALA A 198 5.19 12.09 -17.31
N ARG A 199 5.33 10.77 -17.23
CA ARG A 199 4.37 9.78 -17.70
C ARG A 199 4.37 8.55 -16.78
N TYR A 200 3.23 8.19 -16.22
CA TYR A 200 3.07 6.99 -15.38
C TYR A 200 1.75 6.27 -15.66
N ASN A 201 1.67 5.00 -15.24
CA ASN A 201 0.45 4.19 -15.38
C ASN A 201 -0.50 4.31 -14.17
N SER A 202 -0.34 5.36 -13.36
CA SER A 202 -1.25 5.70 -12.26
C SER A 202 -1.41 7.21 -12.18
N ARG A 203 -2.64 7.65 -11.91
CA ARG A 203 -2.97 9.05 -11.70
C ARG A 203 -2.25 9.57 -10.45
N SER A 204 -2.39 8.87 -9.32
CA SER A 204 -1.85 9.32 -8.03
C SER A 204 -0.33 9.54 -8.06
N SER A 205 0.43 8.64 -8.70
CA SER A 205 1.88 8.81 -8.88
C SER A 205 2.20 10.04 -9.75
N THR A 206 1.42 10.27 -10.80
CA THR A 206 1.58 11.42 -11.69
C THR A 206 1.28 12.74 -10.96
N GLU A 207 0.22 12.78 -10.16
CA GLU A 207 -0.16 13.93 -9.33
C GLU A 207 0.87 14.21 -8.23
N SER A 208 1.39 13.16 -7.57
CA SER A 208 2.45 13.29 -6.59
C SER A 208 3.71 13.95 -7.18
N LEU A 209 4.14 13.50 -8.36
CA LEU A 209 5.28 14.11 -9.04
C LEU A 209 4.97 15.54 -9.52
N ALA A 210 3.82 15.76 -10.16
CA ALA A 210 3.41 17.09 -10.63
C ALA A 210 3.42 18.10 -9.48
N ARG A 211 2.92 17.70 -8.31
CA ARG A 211 2.97 18.50 -7.10
C ARG A 211 4.41 18.76 -6.65
N ALA A 212 5.25 17.73 -6.58
CA ALA A 212 6.66 17.88 -6.17
C ALA A 212 7.40 18.87 -7.08
N MET A 213 7.25 18.74 -8.40
CA MET A 213 7.85 19.66 -9.36
C MET A 213 7.30 21.09 -9.25
N SER A 214 6.00 21.23 -8.97
CA SER A 214 5.38 22.55 -8.76
C SER A 214 5.91 23.30 -7.53
N MET A 215 6.72 22.66 -6.67
CA MET A 215 7.37 23.34 -5.55
C MET A 215 8.60 24.15 -6.00
N ASP A 216 9.19 23.79 -7.15
CA ASP A 216 10.47 24.35 -7.61
C ASP A 216 10.30 25.62 -8.47
N ASP A 217 9.11 25.83 -9.04
CA ASP A 217 8.82 27.02 -9.84
C ASP A 217 7.34 27.45 -9.82
N ASP A 218 7.05 28.53 -10.54
CA ASP A 218 5.74 29.18 -10.60
C ASP A 218 4.85 28.64 -11.74
N ALA A 219 5.28 27.58 -12.44
CA ALA A 219 4.52 27.01 -13.54
C ALA A 219 3.24 26.32 -13.05
N LEU A 220 2.30 26.20 -13.97
CA LEU A 220 1.14 25.33 -13.80
C LEU A 220 1.53 23.91 -14.20
N TYR A 221 1.32 22.95 -13.29
CA TYR A 221 1.46 21.53 -13.58
C TYR A 221 0.09 20.89 -13.60
N GLN A 222 -0.38 20.47 -14.78
CA GLN A 222 -1.68 19.83 -14.95
C GLN A 222 -1.52 18.33 -15.22
N VAL A 223 -2.27 17.50 -14.49
CA VAL A 223 -2.32 16.06 -14.72
C VAL A 223 -3.52 15.70 -15.58
N LYS A 224 -3.31 14.87 -16.59
CA LYS A 224 -4.37 14.35 -17.47
C LYS A 224 -4.05 12.96 -17.99
N GLU A 225 -5.08 12.22 -18.34
CA GLU A 225 -4.95 10.95 -19.04
C GLU A 225 -4.50 11.20 -20.49
N GLU A 226 -3.43 10.53 -20.93
CA GLU A 226 -2.82 10.74 -22.24
C GLU A 226 -3.65 10.14 -23.39
N ARG A 227 -4.26 8.98 -23.16
CA ARG A 227 -5.04 8.23 -24.15
C ARG A 227 -6.38 7.85 -23.53
N GLY A 228 -7.49 8.34 -24.08
CA GLY A 228 -8.85 8.10 -23.56
C GLY A 228 -9.75 9.32 -23.76
N ASP A 229 -10.90 9.36 -23.09
CA ASP A 229 -11.89 10.45 -23.11
C ASP A 229 -11.37 11.76 -22.47
N GLY A 230 -10.07 11.85 -22.15
CA GLY A 230 -9.43 13.05 -21.64
C GLY A 230 -9.74 13.34 -20.17
N LYS A 231 -9.79 12.32 -19.31
CA LYS A 231 -9.97 12.52 -17.86
C LYS A 231 -8.90 13.48 -17.33
N ILE A 232 -9.35 14.50 -16.61
CA ILE A 232 -8.49 15.52 -16.01
C ILE A 232 -8.24 15.10 -14.56
N GLY A 233 -6.97 15.03 -14.18
CA GLY A 233 -6.53 14.86 -12.79
C GLY A 233 -6.41 16.21 -12.08
N LEU A 234 -5.61 16.25 -11.03
CA LEU A 234 -5.33 17.49 -10.32
C LEU A 234 -4.38 18.42 -11.10
N ALA A 235 -4.43 19.69 -10.74
CA ALA A 235 -3.51 20.71 -11.21
C ALA A 235 -2.87 21.45 -10.04
N PHE A 236 -1.61 21.86 -10.21
CA PHE A 236 -0.79 22.40 -9.13
C PHE A 236 -0.04 23.66 -9.54
N VAL A 237 0.04 24.62 -8.62
CA VAL A 237 0.91 25.81 -8.69
C VAL A 237 1.51 26.04 -7.32
N LYS A 238 2.84 26.17 -7.21
CA LYS A 238 3.54 26.36 -5.92
C LYS A 238 3.13 25.32 -4.86
N GLY A 239 2.99 24.06 -5.26
CA GLY A 239 2.59 22.96 -4.40
C GLY A 239 1.12 22.93 -3.97
N LYS A 240 0.30 23.88 -4.41
CA LYS A 240 -1.13 23.97 -4.06
C LYS A 240 -2.00 23.43 -5.19
N VAL A 241 -3.01 22.63 -4.82
CA VAL A 241 -4.07 22.21 -5.73
C VAL A 241 -4.86 23.44 -6.19
N ILE A 242 -5.13 23.52 -7.49
CA ILE A 242 -6.07 24.48 -8.07
C ILE A 242 -7.31 23.73 -8.58
N ASN A 243 -8.49 24.20 -8.19
CA ASN A 243 -9.74 23.47 -8.48
C ASN A 243 -10.24 23.64 -9.93
N GLN A 244 -9.61 24.49 -10.74
CA GLN A 244 -9.84 24.63 -12.19
C GLN A 244 -8.56 25.19 -12.85
N PRO A 245 -8.16 24.72 -14.04
CA PRO A 245 -7.21 25.42 -14.90
C PRO A 245 -7.80 26.74 -15.45
#